data_AF-A0A7S2W1U4-F1
#
_entry.id   AF-A0A7S2W1U4-F1
#
_cell.length_a   1.000
_cell.length_b   1.000
_cell.length_c   1.000
_cell.angle_alpha   90.00
_cell.angle_beta   90.00
_cell.angle_gamma   90.00
#
_symmetry.space_group_name_H-M   'P 1'
#
loop_
_entity.id
_entity.type
_entity.pdbx_description
1 polymer ?
#
loop_
_entity_poly.entity_id
_entity_poly.type
_entity_poly.pdbx_seq_one_letter_code
_entity_poly.pdbx_strand_id
1 'polypeptide(L)'
;HLHDGTEAKNPHPLKMSNIRTSPQQTNLHLHDGTEANFEHYDSHLLEFHGPNEDETSDLELLDWLSASSMLELSKNDPQASQQSNDPQANQQSGSVKKELPLLIDLGTTRTSLSVFLDYVQIGPDGKVDVSGILSRDCYEAWIKSRRSPPKNPEQAFRKSLVARITRTNHGTIPFTPEIEAGLLKLIRRSHVWECFRDRIKPQTGKLIRIGVKACRAVGHHERLALGTKVEVGCKRGNSSVVEQPQTKRLKSE
;
A
#
# COMPACT_ATOMS: atom_id res chain seq x y z
N HIS A 1 27.96 -57.87 -45.23
CA HIS A 1 27.75 -56.65 -44.43
C HIS A 1 26.82 -57.04 -43.30
N LEU A 2 27.28 -57.62 -42.19
CA LEU A 2 28.13 -57.10 -41.10
C LEU A 2 27.48 -55.96 -40.30
N HIS A 3 27.42 -56.20 -38.98
CA HIS A 3 27.12 -55.35 -37.81
C HIS A 3 25.64 -55.23 -37.39
N ASP A 4 25.28 -55.90 -36.29
CA ASP A 4 25.35 -55.45 -34.86
C ASP A 4 24.16 -54.52 -34.56
N GLY A 5 23.31 -54.76 -33.57
CA GLY A 5 23.62 -55.18 -32.22
C GLY A 5 23.30 -53.99 -31.30
N THR A 6 22.21 -54.04 -30.53
CA THR A 6 22.08 -53.31 -29.26
C THR A 6 20.92 -53.84 -28.44
N GLU A 7 21.30 -54.68 -27.48
CA GLU A 7 20.52 -55.09 -26.32
C GLU A 7 20.31 -53.93 -25.33
N ALA A 8 19.30 -54.16 -24.47
CA ALA A 8 18.76 -53.34 -23.41
C ALA A 8 19.78 -52.77 -22.39
N LYS A 9 19.37 -51.69 -21.68
CA LYS A 9 19.71 -51.48 -20.25
C LYS A 9 18.84 -50.42 -19.55
N ASN A 10 18.19 -50.90 -18.48
CA ASN A 10 17.84 -50.27 -17.20
C ASN A 10 16.72 -49.21 -17.09
N PRO A 11 15.56 -49.58 -16.49
CA PRO A 11 14.71 -48.63 -15.78
C PRO A 11 15.34 -48.25 -14.42
N HIS A 12 15.35 -46.94 -14.13
CA HIS A 12 15.79 -46.39 -12.86
C HIS A 12 14.96 -46.93 -11.67
N PRO A 13 15.59 -47.31 -10.54
CA PRO A 13 14.87 -47.62 -9.32
C PRO A 13 14.34 -46.32 -8.67
N LEU A 14 13.03 -46.26 -8.49
CA LEU A 14 12.34 -45.29 -7.64
C LEU A 14 12.87 -45.45 -6.21
N LYS A 15 13.57 -44.42 -5.71
CA LYS A 15 13.91 -44.30 -4.30
C LYS A 15 12.61 -44.07 -3.51
N MET A 16 12.07 -45.12 -2.92
CA MET A 16 11.10 -45.00 -1.84
C MET A 16 11.82 -44.49 -0.59
N SER A 17 11.61 -43.20 -0.28
CA SER A 17 11.96 -42.64 1.01
C SER A 17 11.00 -43.19 2.06
N ASN A 18 11.56 -43.87 3.05
CA ASN A 18 10.91 -44.43 4.23
C ASN A 18 9.94 -43.45 4.89
N ILE A 19 8.66 -43.83 4.88
CA ILE A 19 7.65 -43.31 5.81
C ILE A 19 8.01 -43.86 7.19
N ARG A 20 8.60 -43.03 8.05
CA ARG A 20 8.79 -43.33 9.46
C ARG A 20 7.48 -42.99 10.17
N THR A 21 6.56 -43.94 10.18
CA THR A 21 5.40 -43.94 11.08
C THR A 21 5.91 -44.08 12.51
N SER A 22 5.77 -43.00 13.29
CA SER A 22 5.97 -43.02 14.72
C SER A 22 4.59 -43.21 15.38
N PRO A 23 4.34 -44.32 16.09
CA PRO A 23 3.15 -44.45 16.91
C PRO A 23 3.45 -43.80 18.27
N GLN A 24 3.05 -42.55 18.46
CA GLN A 24 2.96 -41.97 19.80
C GLN A 24 1.52 -42.02 20.29
N GLN A 25 1.31 -43.06 21.10
CA GLN A 25 0.46 -43.15 22.28
C GLN A 25 -0.61 -42.06 22.44
N THR A 26 -1.86 -42.50 22.28
CA THR A 26 -3.05 -41.89 22.87
C THR A 26 -2.98 -41.98 24.39
N ASN A 27 -2.63 -40.89 25.07
CA ASN A 27 -3.04 -40.68 26.46
C ASN A 27 -4.36 -39.90 26.44
N LEU A 28 -5.46 -40.66 26.46
CA LEU A 28 -6.77 -40.20 26.89
C LEU A 28 -6.67 -39.94 28.39
N HIS A 29 -6.41 -38.68 28.78
CA HIS A 29 -6.67 -38.22 30.13
C HIS A 29 -8.05 -37.58 30.13
N LEU A 30 -9.02 -38.36 30.59
CA LEU A 30 -10.36 -37.91 30.94
C LEU A 30 -10.21 -37.02 32.18
N HIS A 31 -10.23 -35.69 31.99
CA HIS A 31 -10.54 -34.78 33.09
C HIS A 31 -12.02 -34.46 33.02
N ASP A 32 -12.72 -35.15 33.90
CA ASP A 32 -14.07 -34.87 34.33
C ASP A 32 -14.10 -33.54 35.12
N GLY A 33 -15.19 -32.79 34.90
CA GLY A 33 -15.71 -31.74 35.78
C GLY A 33 -14.77 -30.65 36.29
N THR A 34 -14.89 -29.43 35.75
CA THR A 34 -15.05 -28.25 36.61
C THR A 34 -15.80 -27.13 35.89
N GLU A 35 -17.05 -27.00 36.31
CA GLU A 35 -17.90 -25.83 36.45
C GLU A 35 -17.45 -24.50 35.81
N ALA A 36 -18.41 -23.94 35.07
CA ALA A 36 -18.42 -22.59 34.57
C ALA A 36 -18.16 -21.57 35.69
N ASN A 37 -16.99 -20.96 35.68
CA ASN A 37 -16.79 -19.62 36.22
C ASN A 37 -16.70 -18.64 35.06
N PHE A 38 -17.86 -18.04 34.76
CA PHE A 38 -17.99 -16.84 33.97
C PHE A 38 -17.36 -15.69 34.77
N GLU A 39 -16.04 -15.56 34.73
CA GLU A 39 -15.36 -14.38 35.25
C GLU A 39 -15.76 -13.18 34.39
N HIS A 40 -16.68 -12.41 34.95
CA HIS A 40 -16.70 -10.95 34.98
C HIS A 40 -15.54 -10.33 34.17
N TYR A 41 -15.81 -10.01 32.89
CA TYR A 41 -15.00 -9.03 32.18
C TYR A 41 -15.31 -7.67 32.81
N ASP A 42 -14.45 -7.31 33.76
CA ASP A 42 -14.41 -6.00 34.38
C ASP A 42 -14.21 -4.96 33.27
N SER A 43 -15.28 -4.23 33.01
CA SER A 43 -15.32 -3.07 32.13
C SER A 43 -14.56 -1.94 32.81
N HIS A 44 -13.24 -2.06 32.88
CA HIS A 44 -12.40 -0.90 33.14
C HIS A 44 -12.48 0.01 31.91
N LEU A 45 -13.36 1.00 32.08
CA LEU A 45 -13.29 2.34 31.51
C LEU A 45 -11.82 2.73 31.32
N LEU A 46 -11.30 2.52 30.12
CA LEU A 46 -10.13 3.24 29.64
C LEU A 46 -10.65 4.64 29.29
N GLU A 47 -10.73 5.50 30.30
CA GLU A 47 -10.68 6.94 30.11
C GLU A 47 -9.32 7.27 29.50
N PHE A 48 -9.25 7.13 28.17
CA PHE A 48 -8.18 7.69 27.39
C PHE A 48 -8.40 9.21 27.45
N HIS A 49 -7.65 9.89 28.31
CA HIS A 49 -7.44 11.32 28.22
C HIS A 49 -7.08 11.63 26.75
N GLY A 50 -7.99 12.34 26.08
CA GLY A 50 -7.80 12.78 24.71
C GLY A 50 -6.52 13.60 24.60
N PRO A 51 -5.84 13.56 23.44
CA PRO A 51 -4.74 14.48 23.22
C PRO A 51 -5.31 15.91 23.27
N ASN A 52 -4.66 16.77 24.06
CA ASN A 52 -4.93 18.20 24.13
C ASN A 52 -5.13 18.77 22.73
N GLU A 53 -6.23 19.51 22.57
CA GLU A 53 -6.51 20.33 21.40
C GLU A 53 -5.53 21.51 21.37
N ASP A 54 -4.31 21.29 20.90
CA ASP A 54 -3.49 22.35 20.32
C ASP A 54 -3.85 22.47 18.84
N GLU A 55 -4.98 23.14 18.57
CA GLU A 55 -5.44 23.59 17.25
C GLU A 55 -4.55 24.71 16.68
N THR A 56 -3.25 24.49 16.50
CA THR A 56 -2.35 25.52 15.93
C THR A 56 -1.41 25.02 14.84
N SER A 57 -1.71 23.94 14.13
CA SER A 57 -0.81 23.48 13.04
C SER A 57 -1.48 23.04 11.73
N ASP A 58 -2.81 23.08 11.60
CA ASP A 58 -3.49 22.71 10.35
C ASP A 58 -3.60 23.86 9.33
N LEU A 59 -3.25 25.10 9.71
CA LEU A 59 -3.27 26.27 8.80
C LEU A 59 -1.96 26.46 8.01
N GLU A 60 -0.80 26.05 8.52
CA GLU A 60 0.47 26.21 7.78
C GLU A 60 0.63 25.18 6.64
N LEU A 61 -0.05 24.03 6.73
CA LEU A 61 0.01 22.98 5.71
C LEU A 61 -0.88 23.28 4.49
N LEU A 62 -1.82 24.20 4.62
CA LEU A 62 -2.64 24.71 3.52
C LEU A 62 -1.92 25.79 2.70
N ASP A 63 -1.03 26.57 3.33
CA ASP A 63 -0.28 27.63 2.67
C ASP A 63 0.76 27.08 1.66
N TRP A 64 1.32 25.90 1.95
CA TRP A 64 2.26 25.23 1.04
C TRP A 64 1.63 24.79 -0.30
N LEU A 65 0.36 24.38 -0.29
CA LEU A 65 -0.36 24.02 -1.53
C LEU A 65 -0.67 25.27 -2.39
N SER A 66 -0.85 26.43 -1.76
CA SER A 66 -1.05 27.72 -2.45
C SER A 66 0.23 28.18 -3.16
N ALA A 67 1.39 28.04 -2.49
CA ALA A 67 2.68 28.50 -3.02
C ALA A 67 3.17 27.70 -4.25
N SER A 68 2.80 26.42 -4.37
CA SER A 68 3.21 25.57 -5.50
C SER A 68 2.34 25.78 -6.75
N SER A 69 1.12 26.30 -6.61
CA SER A 69 0.25 26.66 -7.75
C SER A 69 0.68 27.94 -8.48
N MET A 70 1.63 28.71 -7.92
CA MET A 70 1.98 30.05 -8.42
C MET A 70 3.16 30.11 -9.40
N LEU A 71 3.74 28.98 -9.79
CA LEU A 71 4.91 28.94 -10.70
C LEU A 71 4.61 28.55 -12.16
N GLU A 72 3.35 28.34 -12.55
CA GLU A 72 2.99 28.01 -13.96
C GLU A 72 1.92 28.94 -14.58
N LEU A 73 2.05 30.26 -14.41
CA LEU A 73 1.27 31.21 -15.20
C LEU A 73 2.16 32.34 -15.73
N SER A 74 2.95 32.02 -16.76
CA SER A 74 3.49 33.06 -17.64
C SER A 74 3.57 32.57 -19.08
N LYS A 75 2.80 33.27 -19.93
CA LYS A 75 2.76 33.24 -21.40
C LYS A 75 1.88 32.16 -22.02
N ASN A 76 0.62 32.53 -22.27
CA ASN A 76 0.06 32.50 -23.62
C ASN A 76 -1.12 33.48 -23.71
N ASP A 77 -0.96 34.47 -24.59
CA ASP A 77 -1.98 35.43 -24.96
C ASP A 77 -3.07 34.79 -25.84
N PRO A 78 -4.29 35.38 -25.86
CA PRO A 78 -5.46 34.82 -26.52
C PRO A 78 -5.58 35.31 -27.97
N GLN A 79 -5.94 34.42 -28.89
CA GLN A 79 -6.66 34.82 -30.10
C GLN A 79 -8.07 34.26 -30.08
N ALA A 80 -9.01 35.20 -30.01
CA ALA A 80 -10.42 35.04 -30.25
C ALA A 80 -10.70 34.64 -31.70
N SER A 81 -11.69 33.78 -31.91
CA SER A 81 -12.53 33.76 -33.10
C SER A 81 -13.86 33.07 -32.79
N GLN A 82 -14.93 33.71 -33.27
CA GLN A 82 -16.35 33.49 -33.01
C GLN A 82 -16.96 32.37 -33.87
N GLN A 83 -18.26 32.10 -33.60
CA GLN A 83 -19.30 31.39 -34.40
C GLN A 83 -19.49 29.90 -34.02
N SER A 84 -20.70 29.35 -33.89
CA SER A 84 -22.08 29.83 -33.98
C SER A 84 -23.00 28.75 -33.40
N ASN A 85 -24.20 29.16 -32.98
CA ASN A 85 -25.27 28.30 -32.43
C ASN A 85 -25.78 27.27 -33.45
N ASP A 86 -26.16 26.07 -32.97
CA ASP A 86 -27.45 25.44 -33.31
C ASP A 86 -27.81 24.30 -32.33
N PRO A 87 -29.09 24.15 -31.92
CA PRO A 87 -29.56 23.07 -31.06
C PRO A 87 -30.30 21.99 -31.86
N GLN A 88 -29.88 20.73 -31.75
CA GLN A 88 -30.77 19.61 -32.04
C GLN A 88 -30.76 18.57 -30.92
N ALA A 89 -31.92 18.48 -30.29
CA ALA A 89 -32.37 17.35 -29.52
C ALA A 89 -32.43 16.10 -30.41
N ASN A 90 -31.86 14.98 -29.95
CA ASN A 90 -32.43 13.69 -30.27
C ASN A 90 -32.25 12.72 -29.10
N GLN A 91 -33.41 12.30 -28.57
CA GLN A 91 -33.56 11.25 -27.59
C GLN A 91 -33.31 9.88 -28.25
N GLN A 92 -33.15 8.86 -27.40
CA GLN A 92 -33.00 7.43 -27.71
C GLN A 92 -31.56 6.94 -27.91
N SER A 93 -31.01 6.35 -26.86
CA SER A 93 -30.19 5.14 -27.04
C SER A 93 -30.31 4.26 -25.80
N GLY A 94 -30.86 3.07 -26.02
CA GLY A 94 -31.05 2.04 -25.02
C GLY A 94 -29.73 1.63 -24.38
N SER A 95 -29.79 1.48 -23.06
CA SER A 95 -28.70 1.00 -22.22
C SER A 95 -28.41 -0.49 -22.51
N VAL A 96 -27.76 -0.76 -23.65
CA VAL A 96 -27.09 -2.04 -23.90
C VAL A 96 -25.83 -2.03 -23.02
N LYS A 97 -25.88 -2.76 -21.90
CA LYS A 97 -24.68 -3.15 -21.16
C LYS A 97 -23.82 -3.99 -22.10
N LYS A 98 -22.93 -3.34 -22.85
CA LYS A 98 -21.82 -4.00 -23.54
C LYS A 98 -20.92 -4.55 -22.43
N GLU A 99 -21.14 -5.81 -22.08
CA GLU A 99 -20.11 -6.62 -21.45
C GLU A 99 -18.91 -6.64 -22.39
N LEU A 100 -17.92 -5.81 -22.08
CA LEU A 100 -16.64 -5.82 -22.75
C LEU A 100 -16.03 -7.23 -22.52
N PRO A 101 -15.71 -7.96 -23.60
CA PRO A 101 -15.05 -9.24 -23.46
C PRO A 101 -13.74 -9.01 -22.72
N LEU A 102 -13.48 -9.87 -21.73
CA LEU A 102 -12.25 -9.96 -20.96
C LEU A 102 -11.07 -10.19 -21.92
N LEU A 103 -10.59 -9.12 -22.52
CA LEU A 103 -9.36 -9.09 -23.28
C LEU A 103 -8.25 -9.29 -22.26
N ILE A 104 -7.73 -10.51 -22.18
CA ILE A 104 -6.54 -10.82 -21.40
C ILE A 104 -5.39 -10.14 -22.14
N ASP A 105 -5.12 -8.90 -21.75
CA ASP A 105 -4.20 -7.96 -22.39
C ASP A 105 -2.77 -8.51 -22.33
N LEU A 106 -2.23 -8.84 -23.50
CA LEU A 106 -0.91 -9.40 -23.71
C LEU A 106 0.14 -8.29 -23.68
N GLY A 107 0.82 -8.11 -22.53
CA GLY A 107 2.25 -7.82 -22.54
C GLY A 107 2.74 -6.64 -21.70
N THR A 108 1.93 -5.62 -21.42
CA THR A 108 2.39 -4.47 -20.61
C THR A 108 2.10 -4.75 -19.14
N THR A 109 3.12 -5.21 -18.40
CA THR A 109 2.98 -5.46 -16.96
C THR A 109 2.55 -4.17 -16.25
N ARG A 110 1.28 -4.10 -15.80
CA ARG A 110 0.79 -2.94 -15.04
C ARG A 110 1.65 -2.73 -13.80
N THR A 111 2.28 -1.56 -13.73
CA THR A 111 3.08 -1.16 -12.57
C THR A 111 2.16 -0.84 -11.40
N SER A 112 2.65 -0.93 -10.16
CA SER A 112 1.83 -0.52 -9.00
C SER A 112 1.36 0.93 -9.12
N LEU A 113 2.20 1.82 -9.68
CA LEU A 113 1.85 3.23 -9.85
C LEU A 113 0.68 3.40 -10.81
N SER A 114 0.71 2.73 -11.97
CA SER A 114 -0.42 2.83 -12.90
C SER A 114 -1.70 2.24 -12.32
N VAL A 115 -1.62 1.25 -11.41
CA VAL A 115 -2.82 0.82 -10.67
C VAL A 115 -3.31 1.90 -9.73
N PHE A 116 -2.44 2.55 -8.96
CA PHE A 116 -2.87 3.59 -8.01
C PHE A 116 -3.45 4.82 -8.73
N LEU A 117 -2.87 5.22 -9.85
CA LEU A 117 -3.31 6.41 -10.60
C LEU A 117 -4.70 6.23 -11.25
N ASP A 118 -5.11 5.01 -11.60
CA ASP A 118 -6.48 4.73 -12.08
C ASP A 118 -7.57 5.05 -11.03
N TYR A 119 -7.21 5.10 -9.75
CA TYR A 119 -8.12 5.36 -8.63
C TYR A 119 -7.97 6.77 -8.05
N VAL A 120 -7.26 7.66 -8.76
CA VAL A 120 -7.22 9.08 -8.46
C VAL A 120 -8.26 9.78 -9.32
N GLN A 121 -9.09 10.60 -8.69
CA GLN A 121 -10.07 11.43 -9.40
C GLN A 121 -9.64 12.88 -9.31
N ILE A 122 -9.75 13.60 -10.43
CA ILE A 122 -9.51 15.05 -10.47
C ILE A 122 -10.87 15.70 -10.70
N GLY A 123 -11.32 16.47 -9.71
CA GLY A 123 -12.57 17.21 -9.78
C GLY A 123 -12.53 18.34 -10.80
N PRO A 124 -13.70 18.90 -11.19
CA PRO A 124 -13.77 20.04 -12.10
C PRO A 124 -13.12 21.31 -11.54
N ASP A 125 -12.93 21.38 -10.23
CA ASP A 125 -12.23 22.46 -9.51
C ASP A 125 -10.71 22.22 -9.40
N GLY A 126 -10.18 21.19 -10.06
CA GLY A 126 -8.78 20.80 -9.99
C GLY A 126 -8.39 20.11 -8.69
N LYS A 127 -9.33 19.85 -7.77
CA LYS A 127 -9.01 19.11 -6.53
C LYS A 127 -8.79 17.64 -6.83
N VAL A 128 -7.72 17.11 -6.25
CA VAL A 128 -7.33 15.69 -6.39
C VAL A 128 -7.94 14.89 -5.26
N ASP A 129 -8.87 13.98 -5.57
CA ASP A 129 -9.37 12.97 -4.65
C ASP A 129 -8.56 11.67 -4.80
N VAL A 130 -7.96 11.27 -3.67
CA VAL A 130 -7.13 10.07 -3.55
C VAL A 130 -7.76 8.99 -2.68
N SER A 131 -9.01 9.18 -2.24
CA SER A 131 -9.75 8.21 -1.43
C SER A 131 -9.85 6.84 -2.10
N GLY A 132 -9.96 6.82 -3.43
CA GLY A 132 -10.00 5.63 -4.26
C GLY A 132 -8.76 4.72 -4.12
N ILE A 133 -7.58 5.27 -3.82
CA ILE A 133 -6.35 4.46 -3.66
C ILE A 133 -6.45 3.51 -2.46
N LEU A 134 -7.14 3.92 -1.40
CA LEU A 134 -7.37 3.09 -0.22
C LEU A 134 -8.65 2.26 -0.32
N SER A 135 -9.35 2.27 -1.46
CA SER A 135 -10.56 1.46 -1.67
C SER A 135 -10.25 -0.04 -1.80
N ARG A 136 -11.26 -0.87 -1.53
CA ARG A 136 -11.18 -2.32 -1.75
C ARG A 136 -10.89 -2.65 -3.21
N ASP A 137 -11.48 -1.92 -4.15
CA ASP A 137 -11.33 -2.15 -5.59
C ASP A 137 -9.88 -1.90 -6.05
N CYS A 138 -9.25 -0.82 -5.56
CA CYS A 138 -7.85 -0.55 -5.85
C CYS A 138 -6.93 -1.67 -5.34
N TYR A 139 -7.20 -2.19 -4.14
CA TYR A 139 -6.45 -3.32 -3.59
C TYR A 139 -6.60 -4.58 -4.46
N GLU A 140 -7.83 -4.91 -4.87
CA GLU A 140 -8.08 -6.09 -5.70
C GLU A 140 -7.49 -5.96 -7.10
N ALA A 141 -7.59 -4.78 -7.72
CA ALA A 141 -6.92 -4.48 -8.99
C ALA A 141 -5.41 -4.63 -8.87
N TRP A 142 -4.82 -4.15 -7.76
CA TRP A 142 -3.38 -4.29 -7.51
C TRP A 142 -2.94 -5.74 -7.38
N ILE A 143 -3.73 -6.58 -6.68
CA ILE A 143 -3.46 -8.02 -6.55
C ILE A 143 -3.54 -8.72 -7.91
N LYS A 144 -4.61 -8.46 -8.68
CA LYS A 144 -4.81 -9.02 -10.02
C LYS A 144 -3.69 -8.64 -10.98
N SER A 145 -3.07 -7.47 -10.79
CA SER A 145 -1.96 -7.01 -11.63
C SER A 145 -0.61 -7.68 -11.32
N ARG A 146 -0.50 -8.50 -10.26
CA ARG A 146 0.77 -9.17 -9.91
C ARG A 146 0.91 -10.48 -10.69
N ARG A 147 2.08 -10.71 -11.28
CA ARG A 147 2.42 -11.98 -11.96
C ARG A 147 2.25 -13.19 -11.04
N SER A 148 2.56 -13.04 -9.77
CA SER A 148 2.28 -14.04 -8.73
C SER A 148 1.71 -13.36 -7.48
N PRO A 149 0.68 -13.95 -6.85
CA PRO A 149 0.10 -13.37 -5.65
C PRO A 149 1.13 -13.42 -4.50
N PRO A 150 1.40 -12.29 -3.84
CA PRO A 150 2.33 -12.26 -2.71
C PRO A 150 1.79 -13.06 -1.51
N LYS A 151 2.69 -13.73 -0.76
CA LYS A 151 2.35 -14.53 0.43
C LYS A 151 1.55 -13.76 1.50
N ASN A 152 1.84 -12.47 1.66
CA ASN A 152 1.14 -11.56 2.57
C ASN A 152 0.65 -10.34 1.78
N PRO A 153 -0.48 -10.46 1.08
CA PRO A 153 -0.89 -9.49 0.07
C PRO A 153 -1.20 -8.11 0.65
N GLU A 154 -1.76 -8.04 1.85
CA GLU A 154 -2.10 -6.78 2.51
C GLU A 154 -0.85 -6.00 2.94
N GLN A 155 0.14 -6.69 3.51
CA GLN A 155 1.42 -6.08 3.85
C GLN A 155 2.23 -5.69 2.62
N ALA A 156 2.15 -6.47 1.54
CA ALA A 156 2.80 -6.16 0.29
C ALA A 156 2.18 -4.92 -0.38
N PHE A 157 0.84 -4.81 -0.38
CA PHE A 157 0.13 -3.61 -0.83
C PHE A 157 0.54 -2.37 -0.04
N ARG A 158 0.50 -2.45 1.30
CA ARG A 158 0.94 -1.37 2.20
C ARG A 158 2.38 -0.93 1.88
N LYS A 159 3.32 -1.87 1.77
CA LYS A 159 4.71 -1.56 1.45
C LYS A 159 4.86 -0.92 0.07
N SER A 160 4.11 -1.39 -0.93
CA SER A 160 4.11 -0.82 -2.27
C SER A 160 3.62 0.62 -2.28
N LEU A 161 2.55 0.92 -1.53
CA LEU A 161 2.01 2.27 -1.42
C LEU A 161 2.97 3.20 -0.66
N VAL A 162 3.46 2.78 0.50
CA VAL A 162 4.39 3.57 1.33
C VAL A 162 5.69 3.86 0.57
N ALA A 163 6.24 2.89 -0.17
CA ALA A 163 7.47 3.10 -0.94
C ALA A 163 7.34 4.21 -2.00
N ARG A 164 6.13 4.43 -2.54
CA ARG A 164 5.84 5.52 -3.49
C ARG A 164 5.70 6.87 -2.78
N ILE A 165 5.06 6.88 -1.60
CA ILE A 165 4.91 8.07 -0.77
C ILE A 165 6.27 8.56 -0.26
N THR A 166 7.14 7.66 0.20
CA THR A 166 8.39 8.03 0.90
C THR A 166 9.63 7.96 0.03
N ARG A 167 9.52 7.42 -1.18
CA ARG A 167 10.63 7.10 -2.09
C ARG A 167 11.75 6.28 -1.42
N THR A 168 11.41 5.33 -0.54
CA THR A 168 12.41 4.52 0.19
C THR A 168 13.19 3.55 -0.68
N ASN A 169 12.65 3.16 -1.84
CA ASN A 169 13.31 2.23 -2.75
C ASN A 169 13.88 2.99 -3.95
N HIS A 170 15.18 2.84 -4.17
CA HIS A 170 15.87 3.36 -5.36
C HIS A 170 15.15 2.91 -6.64
N GLY A 171 14.89 3.85 -7.54
CA GLY A 171 14.15 3.61 -8.79
C GLY A 171 12.62 3.66 -8.67
N THR A 172 12.07 3.87 -7.47
CA THR A 172 10.62 4.09 -7.32
C THR A 172 10.30 5.54 -7.66
N ILE A 173 9.46 5.74 -8.68
CA ILE A 173 8.92 7.07 -9.04
C ILE A 173 7.89 7.46 -7.96
N PRO A 174 8.08 8.59 -7.25
CA PRO A 174 7.13 9.03 -6.23
C PRO A 174 5.79 9.47 -6.86
N PHE A 175 4.78 9.68 -6.03
CA PHE A 175 3.54 10.35 -6.47
C PHE A 175 3.80 11.83 -6.79
N THR A 176 2.85 12.51 -7.43
CA THR A 176 2.91 13.98 -7.51
C THR A 176 2.71 14.59 -6.11
N PRO A 177 3.14 15.84 -5.86
CA PRO A 177 2.97 16.51 -4.57
C PRO A 177 1.54 16.47 -4.03
N GLU A 178 0.56 16.67 -4.91
CA GLU A 178 -0.87 16.75 -4.57
C GLU A 178 -1.40 15.40 -4.11
N ILE A 179 -1.08 14.33 -4.87
CA ILE A 179 -1.48 12.96 -4.54
C ILE A 179 -0.80 12.51 -3.24
N GLU A 180 0.48 12.81 -3.07
CA GLU A 180 1.23 12.48 -1.86
C GLU A 180 0.62 13.15 -0.62
N ALA A 181 0.36 14.45 -0.68
CA ALA A 181 -0.23 15.22 0.41
C ALA A 181 -1.62 14.68 0.79
N GLY A 182 -2.47 14.40 -0.21
CA GLY A 182 -3.78 13.77 0.01
C GLY A 182 -3.67 12.40 0.69
N LEU A 183 -2.75 11.55 0.22
CA LEU A 183 -2.55 10.21 0.77
C LEU A 183 -2.02 10.25 2.20
N LEU A 184 -1.07 11.15 2.50
CA LEU A 184 -0.57 11.33 3.86
C LEU A 184 -1.68 11.75 4.82
N LYS A 185 -2.54 12.69 4.42
CA LYS A 185 -3.71 13.11 5.22
C LYS A 185 -4.63 11.93 5.51
N LEU A 186 -5.01 11.14 4.49
CA LEU A 186 -5.88 9.98 4.68
C LEU A 186 -5.25 8.90 5.57
N ILE A 187 -3.99 8.54 5.30
CA ILE A 187 -3.31 7.44 5.98
C ILE A 187 -2.97 7.79 7.43
N ARG A 188 -2.73 9.07 7.74
CA ARG A 188 -2.48 9.55 9.12
C ARG A 188 -3.76 9.62 9.95
N ARG A 189 -4.90 9.97 9.33
CA ARG A 189 -6.22 10.02 10.00
C ARG A 189 -6.86 8.64 10.21
N SER A 190 -6.54 7.67 9.37
CA SER A 190 -7.24 6.37 9.37
C SER A 190 -6.72 5.41 10.46
N HIS A 191 -7.62 4.92 11.32
CA HIS A 191 -7.31 3.82 12.25
C HIS A 191 -7.18 2.46 11.55
N VAL A 192 -7.94 2.20 10.50
CA VAL A 192 -7.77 1.02 9.64
C VAL A 192 -7.94 1.50 8.21
N TRP A 193 -7.08 1.05 7.29
CA TRP A 193 -7.24 1.44 5.89
C TRP A 193 -8.52 0.84 5.32
N GLU A 194 -9.27 1.63 4.55
CA GLU A 194 -10.60 1.28 4.08
C GLU A 194 -10.65 -0.07 3.35
N CYS A 195 -9.65 -0.35 2.51
CA CYS A 195 -9.51 -1.61 1.78
C CYS A 195 -9.41 -2.85 2.68
N PHE A 196 -9.04 -2.69 3.96
CA PHE A 196 -8.92 -3.77 4.93
C PHE A 196 -10.00 -3.74 6.02
N ARG A 197 -10.93 -2.78 5.97
CA ARG A 197 -12.07 -2.73 6.88
C ARG A 197 -12.87 -4.04 6.77
N ASP A 198 -13.11 -4.65 7.93
CA ASP A 198 -13.84 -5.91 8.13
C ASP A 198 -13.27 -7.14 7.40
N ARG A 199 -12.05 -7.06 6.86
CA ARG A 199 -11.41 -8.24 6.25
C ARG A 199 -10.83 -9.15 7.31
N ILE A 200 -11.10 -10.45 7.16
CA ILE A 200 -10.56 -11.52 7.99
C ILE A 200 -9.48 -12.27 7.21
N LYS A 201 -8.33 -12.49 7.83
CA LYS A 201 -7.26 -13.30 7.24
C LYS A 201 -7.70 -14.77 7.16
N PRO A 202 -7.72 -15.41 5.98
CA PRO A 202 -8.17 -16.79 5.84
C PRO A 202 -7.36 -17.78 6.67
N GLN A 203 -6.04 -17.56 6.83
CA GLN A 203 -5.19 -18.51 7.54
C GLN A 203 -5.33 -18.43 9.07
N THR A 204 -5.72 -17.28 9.61
CA THR A 204 -5.70 -17.04 11.06
C THR A 204 -7.07 -16.78 11.66
N GLY A 205 -8.11 -16.51 10.85
CA GLY A 205 -9.42 -16.09 11.32
C GLY A 205 -9.41 -14.73 12.04
N LYS A 206 -8.33 -13.94 11.91
CA LYS A 206 -8.16 -12.66 12.61
C LYS A 206 -8.45 -11.48 11.69
N LEU A 207 -9.03 -10.42 12.23
CA LEU A 207 -9.23 -9.15 11.52
C LEU A 207 -7.90 -8.52 11.10
N ILE A 208 -7.88 -7.96 9.90
CA ILE A 208 -6.72 -7.28 9.33
C ILE A 208 -6.63 -5.86 9.90
N ARG A 209 -5.64 -5.64 10.77
CA ARG A 209 -5.42 -4.35 11.46
C ARG A 209 -4.38 -3.46 10.78
N ILE A 210 -4.33 -3.46 9.45
CA ILE A 210 -3.43 -2.56 8.72
C ILE A 210 -3.99 -1.15 8.75
N GLY A 211 -3.17 -0.20 9.19
CA GLY A 211 -3.57 1.20 9.41
C GLY A 211 -3.53 1.63 10.87
N VAL A 212 -3.67 0.68 11.82
CA VAL A 212 -3.86 0.99 13.26
C VAL A 212 -2.76 1.83 13.88
N LYS A 213 -1.51 1.66 13.43
CA LYS A 213 -0.39 2.45 13.97
C LYS A 213 -0.19 3.82 13.31
N ALA A 214 -1.11 4.25 12.42
CA ALA A 214 -0.94 5.35 11.47
C ALA A 214 0.37 5.24 10.65
N CYS A 215 0.43 5.86 9.48
CA CYS A 215 1.74 6.00 8.82
C CYS A 215 2.42 7.26 9.35
N ARG A 216 3.39 7.10 10.24
CA ARG A 216 4.25 8.20 10.72
C ARG A 216 5.38 8.55 9.74
N ALA A 217 5.31 8.04 8.51
CA ALA A 217 6.33 8.34 7.52
C ALA A 217 6.17 9.77 7.00
N VAL A 218 7.31 10.41 6.74
CA VAL A 218 7.39 11.70 6.06
C VAL A 218 7.45 11.43 4.56
N GLY A 219 6.56 12.06 3.81
CA GLY A 219 6.48 11.96 2.35
C GLY A 219 7.76 12.43 1.66
N HIS A 220 7.91 12.09 0.39
CA HIS A 220 9.05 12.54 -0.41
C HIS A 220 9.01 14.06 -0.61
N HIS A 221 7.88 14.59 -1.07
CA HIS A 221 7.69 16.02 -1.31
C HIS A 221 7.60 16.81 -0.01
N GLU A 222 6.96 16.23 1.02
CA GLU A 222 6.96 16.80 2.39
C GLU A 222 8.41 16.99 2.91
N ARG A 223 9.28 16.00 2.69
CA ARG A 223 10.69 16.09 3.10
C ARG A 223 11.49 17.13 2.32
N LEU A 224 11.22 17.26 1.03
CA LEU A 224 11.85 18.29 0.18
C LEU A 224 11.42 19.69 0.63
N ALA A 225 10.15 19.89 0.95
CA ALA A 225 9.62 21.15 1.46
C ALA A 225 10.26 21.57 2.80
N LEU A 226 10.57 20.60 3.67
CA LEU A 226 11.27 20.83 4.94
C LEU A 226 12.77 21.13 4.78
N GLY A 227 13.30 21.23 3.55
CA GLY A 227 14.72 21.46 3.29
C GLY A 227 15.64 20.34 3.78
N THR A 228 15.07 19.16 4.11
CA THR A 228 15.86 18.03 4.58
C THR A 228 16.62 17.45 3.40
N LYS A 229 17.97 17.52 3.44
CA LYS A 229 18.81 16.88 2.43
C LYS A 229 18.50 15.40 2.39
N VAL A 230 17.85 14.95 1.32
CA VAL A 230 17.57 13.54 1.11
C VAL A 230 18.86 12.87 0.68
N GLU A 231 19.63 12.38 1.63
CA GLU A 231 20.68 11.42 1.30
C GLU A 231 20.00 10.15 0.80
N VAL A 232 19.92 10.02 -0.51
CA VAL A 232 19.46 8.81 -1.20
C VAL A 232 20.57 7.78 -1.05
N GLY A 233 20.75 7.31 0.19
CA GLY A 233 21.77 6.35 0.56
C GLY A 233 21.41 4.98 0.00
N CYS A 234 22.10 4.57 -1.06
CA CYS A 234 22.13 3.18 -1.51
C CYS A 234 23.00 2.33 -0.56
N LYS A 235 22.82 2.43 0.76
CA LYS A 235 23.57 1.62 1.73
C LYS A 235 22.95 0.22 1.80
N ARG A 236 23.20 -0.59 0.77
CA ARG A 236 23.25 -2.05 0.92
C ARG A 236 24.52 -2.38 1.72
N GLY A 237 24.44 -2.20 3.03
CA GLY A 237 25.55 -2.51 3.93
C GLY A 237 25.08 -2.33 5.37
N ASN A 238 25.15 -3.42 6.14
CA ASN A 238 25.06 -3.37 7.59
C ASN A 238 26.03 -2.31 8.11
N SER A 239 25.52 -1.17 8.58
CA SER A 239 26.26 -0.30 9.48
C SER A 239 25.31 0.20 10.55
N SER A 240 25.07 -0.70 11.50
CA SER A 240 24.90 -0.31 12.89
C SER A 240 26.23 0.26 13.41
N VAL A 241 26.48 1.54 13.14
CA VAL A 241 27.36 2.35 13.98
C VAL A 241 26.58 3.64 14.23
N VAL A 242 25.80 3.62 15.30
CA VAL A 242 25.31 4.83 15.94
C VAL A 242 26.55 5.47 16.54
N GLU A 243 27.12 6.44 15.83
CA GLU A 243 28.18 7.27 16.38
C GLU A 243 27.53 8.13 17.48
N GLN A 244 27.74 7.73 18.74
CA GLN A 244 27.32 8.54 19.88
C GLN A 244 28.10 9.86 19.85
N PRO A 245 27.45 11.01 20.08
CA PRO A 245 28.14 12.28 20.17
C PRO A 245 29.12 12.24 21.34
N GLN A 246 30.42 12.32 21.05
CA GLN A 246 31.43 12.49 22.09
C GLN A 246 31.27 13.87 22.72
N THR A 247 30.64 13.92 23.89
CA THR A 247 30.65 15.10 24.75
C THR A 247 32.09 15.35 25.19
N LYS A 248 32.75 16.34 24.57
CA LYS A 248 34.03 16.86 25.03
C LYS A 248 33.83 17.48 26.41
N ARG A 249 34.28 16.77 27.44
CA ARG A 249 34.32 17.23 28.83
C ARG A 249 35.43 18.31 28.91
N LEU A 250 35.02 19.57 28.96
CA LEU A 250 35.92 20.68 29.28
C LEU A 250 36.49 20.45 30.68
N LYS A 251 37.82 20.32 30.78
CA LYS A 251 38.54 20.43 32.05
C LYS A 251 38.65 21.92 32.35
N SER A 252 38.00 22.36 33.41
CA SER A 252 38.27 23.65 34.05
C SER A 252 39.62 23.56 34.76
N GLU A 253 40.52 24.50 34.45
CA GLU A 253 41.70 24.83 35.26
C GLU A 253 41.31 25.56 36.55
#